data_AF-A0A7C5VFM5-F1
#
_entry.id   AF-A0A7C5VFM5-F1
#
_cell.length_a   1.000
_cell.length_b   1.000
_cell.length_c   1.000
_cell.angle_alpha   90.00
_cell.angle_beta   90.00
_cell.angle_gamma   90.00
#
_symmetry.space_group_name_H-M   'P 1'
#
loop_
_entity.id
_entity.type
_entity.pdbx_description
1 polymer ?
#
loop_
_entity_poly.entity_id
_entity_poly.type
_entity_poly.pdbx_seq_one_letter_code
_entity_poly.pdbx_strand_id
1 'polypeptide(L)' 'MERAIDYTHTLPNGAQVVVRGAPAFRDEEDDFCAFSTEVAERLYDLIEMAEARNPAPGEVIGL' A
#
# COMPACT_ATOMS: atom_id res chain seq x y z
N MET A 1 14.27 -9.18 8.00
CA MET A 1 13.77 -10.38 7.26
C MET A 1 12.64 -9.95 6.35
N GLU A 2 12.48 -10.52 5.15
CA GLU A 2 11.33 -10.21 4.29
C GLU A 2 10.04 -10.81 4.87
N ARG A 3 8.96 -10.03 4.89
CA ARG A 3 7.62 -10.45 5.32
C ARG A 3 6.56 -9.79 4.43
N ALA A 4 5.46 -10.50 4.22
CA ALA A 4 4.29 -9.95 3.56
C ALA A 4 3.49 -9.08 4.57
N ILE A 5 3.16 -7.85 4.20
CA ILE A 5 2.40 -6.91 5.03
C ILE A 5 1.19 -6.35 4.28
N ASP A 6 0.17 -5.94 5.01
CA ASP A 6 -0.94 -5.18 4.44
C ASP A 6 -0.57 -3.70 4.41
N TYR A 7 -0.46 -3.13 3.22
CA TYR A 7 -0.14 -1.72 3.02
C TYR A 7 -1.43 -0.93 2.80
N THR A 8 -1.66 0.10 3.61
CA THR A 8 -2.82 1.00 3.45
C THR A 8 -2.35 2.38 3.04
N HIS A 9 -2.89 2.87 1.92
CA HIS A 9 -2.71 4.23 1.44
C HIS A 9 -4.04 4.99 1.54
N THR A 10 -4.02 6.21 2.06
CA THR A 10 -5.21 7.07 2.10
C THR A 10 -5.13 8.11 0.98
N LEU A 11 -6.08 8.07 0.06
CA LEU A 11 -6.20 9.02 -1.03
C LEU A 11 -6.63 10.42 -0.52
N PRO A 12 -6.39 11.50 -1.27
CA PRO A 12 -6.74 12.86 -0.85
C PRO A 12 -8.23 13.07 -0.54
N ASN A 13 -9.13 12.28 -1.16
CA ASN A 13 -10.56 12.32 -0.91
C ASN A 13 -11.01 11.52 0.34
N GLY A 14 -10.07 10.90 1.05
CA GLY A 14 -10.32 10.09 2.25
C GLY A 14 -10.68 8.63 1.98
N ALA A 15 -10.71 8.18 0.71
CA ALA A 15 -10.79 6.76 0.39
C ALA A 15 -9.47 6.04 0.77
N GLN A 16 -9.54 4.75 1.05
CA GLN A 16 -8.40 3.93 1.41
C GLN A 16 -8.16 2.85 0.36
N VAL A 17 -6.90 2.69 -0.05
CA VAL A 17 -6.44 1.59 -0.88
C VAL A 17 -5.62 0.66 0.00
N VAL A 18 -6.06 -0.60 0.12
CA VAL A 18 -5.41 -1.63 0.94
C VAL A 18 -4.84 -2.67 -0.01
N VAL A 19 -3.51 -2.72 -0.12
CA VAL A 19 -2.79 -3.74 -0.87
C VAL A 19 -2.38 -4.85 0.09
N ARG A 20 -2.90 -6.06 -0.10
CA ARG A 20 -2.63 -7.17 0.81
C ARG A 20 -1.33 -7.90 0.46
N GLY A 21 -0.58 -8.27 1.50
CA GLY A 21 0.60 -9.12 1.35
C GLY A 21 1.75 -8.52 0.52
N ALA A 22 1.93 -7.20 0.55
CA ALA A 22 3.05 -6.52 -0.07
C ALA A 22 4.38 -7.00 0.58
N PRO A 23 5.39 -7.44 -0.20
CA PRO A 23 6.67 -7.85 0.35
C PRO A 23 7.43 -6.65 0.93
N ALA A 24 7.75 -6.70 2.22
CA ALA A 24 8.52 -5.66 2.90
C ALA A 24 9.68 -6.26 3.69
N PHE A 25 10.79 -5.53 3.75
CA PHE A 25 11.85 -5.80 4.71
C PHE A 25 11.44 -5.22 6.05
N ARG A 26 11.25 -6.11 7.03
CA ARG A 26 11.04 -5.71 8.42
C ARG A 26 12.39 -5.68 9.14
N ASP A 27 12.67 -4.53 9.73
CA ASP A 27 13.67 -4.36 10.77
C ASP A 27 13.01 -4.66 12.12
N GLU A 28 13.54 -5.64 12.86
CA GLU A 28 12.97 -6.09 14.14
C GLU A 28 13.41 -5.21 15.32
N GLU A 29 14.47 -4.41 15.16
CA GLU A 29 14.96 -3.52 16.23
C GLU A 29 14.14 -2.24 16.33
N ASP A 30 13.75 -1.67 15.18
CA ASP A 30 13.02 -0.39 15.10
C ASP A 30 11.52 -0.55 14.76
N ASP A 31 11.03 -1.80 14.66
CA ASP A 31 9.70 -2.16 14.15
C ASP A 31 9.33 -1.46 12.83
N PHE A 32 10.35 -1.20 12.02
CA PHE A 32 10.25 -0.46 10.79
C PHE A 32 10.09 -1.41 9.60
N CYS A 33 9.20 -1.06 8.67
CA CYS A 33 9.03 -1.78 7.41
C CYS A 33 9.46 -0.90 6.24
N ALA A 34 10.38 -1.40 5.43
CA ALA A 34 10.80 -0.78 4.18
C ALA A 34 10.43 -1.66 2.98
N PHE A 35 10.04 -1.04 1.87
CA PHE A 35 9.85 -1.72 0.60
C PHE A 35 11.13 -1.65 -0.24
N SER A 36 11.38 -2.67 -1.06
CA SER A 36 12.34 -2.54 -2.16
C SER A 36 11.82 -1.51 -3.16
N THR A 37 12.72 -0.94 -3.99
CA THR A 37 12.32 -0.03 -5.07
C THR A 37 11.27 -0.65 -5.99
N GLU A 38 11.47 -1.90 -6.41
CA GLU A 38 10.52 -2.61 -7.29
C GLU A 38 9.13 -2.78 -6.64
N VAL A 39 9.07 -3.12 -5.35
CA VAL A 39 7.78 -3.25 -4.65
C VAL A 39 7.13 -1.88 -4.50
N ALA A 40 7.90 -0.85 -4.15
CA ALA A 40 7.37 0.51 -4.03
C ALA A 40 6.77 1.01 -5.34
N GLU A 41 7.46 0.84 -6.47
CA GLU A 41 6.96 1.20 -7.81
C GLU A 41 5.64 0.49 -8.12
N ARG A 42 5.56 -0.83 -7.87
CA ARG A 42 4.33 -1.60 -8.09
C ARG A 42 3.19 -1.15 -7.17
N LEU A 43 3.47 -0.78 -5.93
CA LEU A 43 2.47 -0.22 -5.02
C LEU A 43 1.94 1.11 -5.56
N TYR A 44 2.80 1.98 -6.06
CA TYR A 44 2.38 3.24 -6.68
C TYR A 44 1.47 3.01 -7.89
N ASP A 45 1.85 2.12 -8.81
CA ASP A 45 1.02 1.80 -9.99
C ASP A 45 -0.38 1.32 -9.57
N LEU A 46 -0.46 0.43 -8.57
CA LEU A 46 -1.72 -0.08 -8.04
C LEU A 46 -2.59 1.01 -7.42
N ILE A 47 -1.98 1.94 -6.68
CA ILE A 47 -2.67 3.09 -6.07
C ILE A 47 -3.19 4.04 -7.14
N GLU A 48 -2.37 4.38 -8.16
CA GLU A 48 -2.80 5.23 -9.27
C GLU A 48 -3.97 4.62 -10.04
N MET A 49 -3.92 3.31 -10.30
CA MET A 49 -5.04 2.58 -10.92
C MET A 49 -6.30 2.60 -10.05
N ALA A 50 -6.16 2.50 -8.72
CA ALA A 50 -7.28 2.59 -7.78
C ALA A 50 -7.85 4.01 -7.71
N GLU A 51 -7.01 5.04 -7.70
CA GLU A 51 -7.41 6.44 -7.70
C GLU A 51 -8.14 6.82 -8.99
N ALA A 52 -7.68 6.32 -10.14
CA ALA A 52 -8.31 6.56 -11.44
C ALA A 52 -9.75 6.02 -11.55
N ARG A 53 -10.15 5.09 -10.66
CA ARG A 53 -11.53 4.60 -10.55
C ARG A 53 -12.45 5.58 -9.81
N ASN A 54 -11.91 6.67 -9.27
CA ASN A 54 -12.61 7.72 -8.53
C ASN A 54 -13.49 7.17 -7.40
N PRO A 55 -12.89 6.51 -6.39
CA PRO A 55 -13.65 5.97 -5.25
C PRO A 55 -14.39 7.06 -4.50
N ALA A 56 -15.50 6.68 -3.87
CA ALA A 56 -16.23 7.58 -2.99
C ALA A 56 -15.39 7.92 -1.73
N PRO A 57 -15.55 9.13 -1.15
CA PRO A 57 -14.93 9.46 0.13
C PRO A 57 -15.23 8.41 1.21
N GLY A 58 -14.20 7.91 1.88
CA GLY A 58 -14.31 6.87 2.91
C GLY A 58 -14.52 5.44 2.37
N GLU A 59 -14.55 5.25 1.06
CA GLU A 59 -14.55 3.91 0.46
C GLU A 59 -13.22 3.18 0.72
N VAL A 60 -13.28 1.87 0.95
CA VAL A 60 -12.10 1.02 1.12
C VAL A 60 -12.00 0.08 -0.07
N ILE A 61 -10.93 0.24 -0.87
CA ILE A 61 -10.60 -0.63 -2.01
C ILE A 61 -9.55 -1.63 -1.55
N GLY A 62 -9.86 -2.93 -1.61
CA GLY A 62 -8.87 -3.99 -1.45
C GLY A 62 -8.29 -4.42 -2.80
N LEU A 63 -6.95 -4.53 -2.87
CA LEU A 63 -6.19 -5.02 -4.03
C LEU A 63 -5.41 -6.30 -3.68
#